data_AF-A0ABD5PT81-F1
#
_entry.id   AF-A0ABD5PT81-F1
#
_cell.length_a   1.000
_cell.length_b   1.000
_cell.length_c   1.000
_cell.angle_alpha   90.00
_cell.angle_beta   90.00
_cell.angle_gamma   90.00
#
_symmetry.space_group_name_H-M   'P 1'
#
loop_
_entity.id
_entity.type
_entity.pdbx_description
1 polymer ?
#
loop_
_entity_poly.entity_id
_entity_poly.type
_entity_poly.pdbx_seq_one_letter_code
_entity_poly.pdbx_strand_id
1 'polypeptide(L)' 'MAGESATLDHSRCRNCGFEAPGGADEWLRIDVPKLGRMTQCPDCESTDIITKR' A
#
# COMPACT_ATOMS: atom_id res chain seq x y z
N MET A 1 0.06 21.16 -11.03
CA MET A 1 -0.01 19.68 -11.04
C MET A 1 0.56 19.19 -9.73
N ALA A 2 -0.28 18.67 -8.82
CA ALA A 2 0.13 18.27 -7.47
C ALA A 2 0.83 16.90 -7.53
N GLY A 3 2.14 16.93 -7.83
CA GLY A 3 3.02 15.81 -7.52
C GLY A 3 3.27 15.82 -6.04
N GLU A 4 2.38 15.21 -5.27
CA GLU A 4 2.61 14.90 -3.86
C GLU A 4 3.71 13.84 -3.82
N SER A 5 4.96 14.33 -3.88
CA SER A 5 6.14 13.63 -3.38
C SER A 5 5.98 13.46 -1.87
N ALA A 6 5.03 12.63 -1.45
CA ALA A 6 5.09 12.02 -0.14
C ALA A 6 6.38 11.19 -0.15
N THR A 7 7.33 11.58 0.69
CA THR A 7 8.56 10.86 1.02
C THR A 7 8.35 9.35 0.81
N LEU A 8 8.89 8.81 -0.29
CA LEU A 8 8.61 7.46 -0.79
C LEU A 8 9.32 6.43 0.08
N ASP A 9 8.81 6.34 1.29
CA ASP A 9 9.11 5.28 2.20
C ASP A 9 8.60 3.99 1.54
N HIS A 10 9.52 3.14 1.10
CA HIS A 10 9.15 1.91 0.42
C HIS A 10 8.31 1.07 1.39
N SER A 11 7.06 0.85 1.00
CA SER A 11 6.19 -0.09 1.68
C SER A 11 6.52 -1.48 1.18
N ARG A 12 6.47 -2.46 2.09
CA ARG A 12 6.61 -3.86 1.71
C ARG A 12 5.52 -4.71 2.32
N CYS A 13 4.94 -5.59 1.52
CA CYS A 13 4.02 -6.60 2.02
C CYS A 13 4.80 -7.61 2.86
N ARG A 14 4.35 -7.82 4.10
CA ARG A 14 4.96 -8.79 5.01
C ARG A 14 4.72 -10.24 4.57
N ASN A 15 3.66 -10.46 3.79
CA ASN A 15 3.19 -11.80 3.45
C ASN A 15 3.92 -12.39 2.22
N CYS A 16 3.98 -11.65 1.10
CA CYS A 16 4.69 -12.11 -0.11
C CYS A 16 6.03 -11.41 -0.35
N GLY A 17 6.30 -10.26 0.29
CA GLY A 17 7.51 -9.48 0.09
C GLY A 17 7.45 -8.41 -1.02
N PHE A 18 6.28 -8.19 -1.63
CA PHE A 18 6.07 -7.12 -2.62
C PHE A 18 6.48 -5.76 -2.08
N GLU A 19 7.41 -5.06 -2.74
CA GLU A 19 7.91 -3.75 -2.34
C GLU A 19 7.49 -2.71 -3.37
N ALA A 20 6.81 -1.66 -2.92
CA ALA A 20 6.38 -0.54 -3.75
C ALA A 20 6.33 0.74 -2.91
N PRO A 21 6.44 1.92 -3.52
CA PRO A 21 6.42 3.17 -2.77
C PRO A 21 5.13 3.32 -1.95
N GLY A 22 5.25 3.73 -0.69
CA GLY A 22 4.11 3.91 0.20
C GLY A 22 3.11 4.92 -0.36
N GLY A 23 1.86 4.49 -0.51
CA GLY A 23 0.79 5.34 -1.04
C GLY A 23 0.72 5.40 -2.58
N ALA A 24 1.63 4.75 -3.30
CA ALA A 24 1.55 4.62 -4.75
C ALA A 24 0.27 3.89 -5.19
N ASP A 25 -0.17 4.17 -6.42
CA ASP A 25 -1.29 3.47 -7.06
C ASP A 25 -0.97 2.00 -7.41
N GLU A 26 0.28 1.58 -7.20
CA GLU A 26 0.70 0.17 -7.27
C GLU A 26 0.03 -0.69 -6.18
N TRP A 27 -0.40 -0.07 -5.08
CA TRP A 27 -1.15 -0.77 -4.05
C TRP A 27 -2.65 -0.79 -4.37
N LEU A 28 -3.29 -1.95 -4.22
CA LEU A 28 -4.74 -2.06 -4.41
C LEU A 28 -5.46 -1.28 -3.32
N ARG A 29 -6.31 -0.34 -3.72
CA ARG A 29 -7.17 0.39 -2.79
C ARG A 29 -8.55 -0.26 -2.81
N ILE A 30 -8.83 -1.05 -1.79
CA ILE A 30 -10.11 -1.72 -1.64
C ILE A 30 -11.00 -0.93 -0.68
N ASP A 31 -12.31 -0.94 -0.95
CA ASP A 31 -13.30 -0.43 -0.01
C ASP A 31 -13.90 -1.61 0.76
N VAL A 32 -13.65 -1.65 2.07
CA VAL A 32 -14.17 -2.72 2.93
C VAL A 32 -15.43 -2.19 3.63
N PRO A 33 -16.60 -2.79 3.41
CA PRO A 33 -17.83 -2.38 4.07
C PRO A 33 -17.63 -2.36 5.59
N LYS A 34 -18.01 -1.25 6.24
CA LYS A 34 -17.87 -0.96 7.69
C LYS A 34 -16.45 -0.63 8.18
N LEU A 35 -15.40 -0.90 7.42
CA LEU A 35 -14.01 -0.62 7.80
C LEU A 35 -13.43 0.59 7.05
N GLY A 36 -13.99 0.91 5.89
CA GLY A 36 -13.56 2.01 5.03
C GLY A 36 -12.50 1.59 4.01
N ARG A 37 -11.87 2.58 3.38
CA ARG A 37 -10.88 2.37 2.33
C ARG A 37 -9.55 1.89 2.92
N MET A 38 -9.11 0.71 2.49
CA MET A 38 -7.87 0.09 2.92
C MET A 38 -6.93 -0.16 1.73
N THR A 39 -5.65 -0.30 2.06
CA THR A 39 -4.60 -0.63 1.11
C THR A 39 -4.30 -2.14 1.21
N GLN A 40 -4.35 -2.83 0.09
CA GLN A 40 -4.13 -4.27 -0.06
C GLN A 40 -2.98 -4.51 -1.04
N CYS A 41 -2.21 -5.56 -0.79
CA CYS A 41 -1.17 -6.02 -1.71
C CYS A 41 -1.80 -6.60 -3.00
N PRO A 42 -1.34 -6.20 -4.20
CA PRO A 42 -1.84 -6.75 -5.47
C PRO A 42 -1.45 -8.20 -5.72
N ASP A 43 -0.38 -8.68 -5.07
CA ASP A 43 0.24 -9.97 -5.38
C ASP A 43 -0.38 -11.12 -4.57
N CYS A 44 -0.62 -10.90 -3.27
CA CYS A 44 -1.15 -11.92 -2.36
C CYS A 44 -2.44 -11.51 -1.63
N GLU A 45 -3.02 -10.35 -1.99
CA GLU A 45 -4.25 -9.83 -1.41
C GLU A 45 -4.19 -9.57 0.11
N SER A 46 -3.00 -9.53 0.69
CA SER A 46 -2.80 -9.23 2.11
C SER A 46 -2.80 -7.73 2.36
N THR A 47 -3.41 -7.29 3.46
CA THR A 47 -3.37 -5.90 3.95
C THR A 47 -2.22 -5.66 4.95
N ASP A 48 -1.40 -6.67 5.22
CA ASP A 48 -0.24 -6.58 6.11
C ASP A 48 0.97 -5.94 5.39
N ILE A 49 0.99 -4.61 5.40
CA ILE A 49 1.96 -3.77 4.68
C ILE A 49 2.78 -2.99 5.72
N ILE A 50 4.10 -3.11 5.66
CA ILE A 50 5.03 -2.37 6.51
C ILE A 50 5.64 -1.20 5.74
N THR A 51 5.50 0.02 6.24
CA THR A 51 6.26 1.19 5.79
C THR A 51 7.58 1.24 6.56
N LYS A 52 8.67 1.52 5.87
CA LYS A 52 10.04 1.49 6.39
C LYS A 52 10.61 2.92 6.61
N ARG A 53 10.15 3.60 7.67
CA ARG A 53 10.45 5.02 7.98
C ARG A 53 11.92 5.44 7.89
#